data_AF-A0A3M0AB01-F1
#
_entry.id   AF-A0A3M0AB01-F1
#
_cell.length_a   1.000
_cell.length_b   1.000
_cell.length_c   1.000
_cell.angle_alpha   90.00
_cell.angle_beta   90.00
_cell.angle_gamma   90.00
#
_symmetry.space_group_name_H-M   'P 1'
#
loop_
_entity.id
_entity.type
_entity.pdbx_description
1 polymer ?
#
loop_
_entity_poly.entity_id
_entity_poly.type
_entity_poly.pdbx_seq_one_letter_code
_entity_poly.pdbx_strand_id
1 'polypeptide(L)'
;MIVRSSNLFLVALLSFFAYSCSSDLDFSQANDLKIEPVIITNLGSFEIDSKDFAGSGIQQTSFSEESKIELFNDSFFRRRLKKVELYFELSNTINRAYVVGLYFLNKNDDIVYSQSLSIPAYTFGENKIPKTDIIVGSSLEQLKETTKIIFNLNQSPQFTSIPFNQGKFKMKSGLTAYLVVE
;
A
#
# COMPACT_ATOMS: atom_id res chain seq x y z
N MET A 1 63.92 -15.45 50.81
CA MET A 1 62.78 -14.51 50.86
C MET A 1 62.59 -13.89 49.48
N ILE A 2 62.08 -14.65 48.51
CA ILE A 2 61.81 -14.17 47.15
C ILE A 2 60.53 -14.84 46.71
N VAL A 3 59.41 -14.33 47.21
CA VAL A 3 58.15 -14.43 46.48
C VAL A 3 57.83 -12.99 46.10
N ARG A 4 57.11 -12.79 45.01
CA ARG A 4 56.30 -11.58 44.78
C ARG A 4 57.04 -10.37 44.18
N SER A 5 57.38 -10.43 42.91
CA SER A 5 57.46 -9.21 42.09
C SER A 5 56.60 -9.38 40.83
N SER A 6 56.85 -10.43 40.04
CA SER A 6 56.05 -10.76 38.85
C SER A 6 54.56 -11.04 39.15
N ASN A 7 54.28 -11.82 40.21
CA ASN A 7 52.88 -12.09 40.64
C ASN A 7 52.19 -10.85 41.20
N LEU A 8 52.94 -9.87 41.72
CA LEU A 8 52.34 -8.65 42.29
C LEU A 8 51.85 -7.72 41.16
N PHE A 9 52.60 -7.65 40.06
CA PHE A 9 52.23 -6.90 38.86
C PHE A 9 51.00 -7.52 38.17
N LEU A 10 50.95 -8.84 38.10
CA LEU A 10 49.80 -9.56 37.52
C LEU A 10 48.53 -9.35 38.36
N VAL A 11 48.65 -9.40 39.69
CA VAL A 11 47.53 -9.14 40.61
C VAL A 11 47.05 -7.68 40.51
N ALA A 12 47.98 -6.72 40.39
CA ALA A 12 47.62 -5.32 40.19
C ALA A 12 46.89 -5.09 38.85
N LEU A 13 47.34 -5.76 37.79
CA LEU A 13 46.70 -5.69 36.46
C LEU A 13 45.29 -6.32 36.48
N LEU A 14 45.12 -7.48 37.12
CA LEU A 14 43.83 -8.14 37.31
C LEU A 14 42.86 -7.31 38.16
N SER A 15 43.35 -6.63 39.20
CA SER A 15 42.53 -5.71 40.00
C SER A 15 42.11 -4.49 39.19
N PHE A 16 42.91 -4.01 38.24
CA PHE A 16 42.54 -2.87 37.39
C PHE A 16 41.41 -3.22 36.42
N PHE A 17 41.35 -4.45 35.91
CA PHE A 17 40.24 -4.93 35.08
C PHE A 17 38.95 -5.22 35.87
N ALA A 18 39.04 -5.40 37.20
CA ALA A 18 37.86 -5.57 38.06
C ALA A 18 37.10 -4.26 38.34
N TYR A 19 37.70 -3.11 38.00
CA TYR A 19 37.06 -1.78 38.06
C TYR A 19 36.55 -1.34 36.68
N SER A 20 36.07 -2.27 35.85
CA SER A 20 35.33 -1.89 34.64
C SER A 20 34.05 -1.16 35.08
N CYS A 21 34.09 0.17 35.02
CA CYS A 21 32.94 1.04 35.23
C CYS A 21 32.02 0.88 34.02
N SER A 22 31.17 -0.16 34.03
CA SER A 22 29.98 -0.11 33.19
C SER A 22 29.04 0.89 33.86
N SER A 23 28.78 2.02 33.19
CA SER A 23 27.64 2.86 33.56
C SER A 23 26.40 1.97 33.62
N ASP A 24 25.55 2.16 34.64
CA ASP A 24 24.28 1.46 34.72
C ASP A 24 23.54 1.60 33.38
N LEU A 25 23.34 0.47 32.70
CA LEU A 25 22.54 0.42 31.48
C LEU A 25 21.09 0.65 31.91
N ASP A 26 20.59 1.86 31.65
CA ASP A 26 19.20 2.19 31.90
C ASP A 26 18.30 1.49 30.87
N PHE A 27 17.87 0.27 31.21
CA PHE A 27 16.94 -0.53 30.41
C PHE A 27 15.52 0.05 30.36
N SER A 28 15.21 1.13 31.10
CA SER A 28 13.91 1.80 30.97
C SER A 28 13.68 2.36 29.56
N GLN A 29 14.75 2.59 28.77
CA GLN A 29 14.68 2.94 27.35
C GLN A 29 13.89 1.91 26.51
N ALA A 30 13.83 0.64 26.93
CA ALA A 30 13.03 -0.38 26.26
C ALA A 30 11.52 -0.19 26.51
N ASN A 31 11.12 0.50 27.57
CA ASN A 31 9.71 0.77 27.88
C ASN A 31 9.10 1.86 26.99
N ASP A 32 9.94 2.71 26.37
CA ASP A 32 9.51 3.79 25.48
C ASP A 32 9.74 3.46 23.99
N LEU A 33 10.11 2.21 23.67
CA LEU A 33 10.45 1.81 22.31
C LEU A 33 9.19 1.70 21.45
N LYS A 34 9.00 2.67 20.57
CA LYS A 34 7.96 2.67 19.53
C LYS A 34 8.56 2.41 18.15
N ILE A 35 8.13 1.33 17.51
CA ILE A 35 8.54 0.97 16.15
C ILE A 35 7.38 1.29 15.19
N GLU A 36 7.68 1.94 14.06
CA GLU A 36 6.69 2.29 13.04
C GLU A 36 7.00 1.61 11.69
N PRO A 37 6.68 0.30 11.53
CA PRO A 37 6.91 -0.40 10.27
C PRO A 37 6.07 0.18 9.11
N VAL A 38 6.63 0.15 7.91
CA VAL A 38 5.94 0.51 6.66
C VAL A 38 6.00 -0.65 5.67
N ILE A 39 4.85 -1.08 5.18
CA ILE A 39 4.73 -2.16 4.19
C ILE A 39 4.14 -1.61 2.91
N ILE A 40 4.72 -1.98 1.77
CA ILE A 40 4.27 -1.59 0.44
C ILE A 40 3.89 -2.85 -0.33
N THR A 41 2.69 -2.89 -0.91
CA THR A 41 2.22 -4.00 -1.74
C THR A 41 1.54 -3.49 -3.02
N ASN A 42 1.55 -4.31 -4.06
CA ASN A 42 0.81 -4.04 -5.30
C ASN A 42 -0.67 -4.40 -5.09
N LEU A 43 -1.58 -3.54 -5.58
CA LEU A 43 -3.02 -3.82 -5.55
C LEU A 43 -3.54 -4.37 -6.87
N GLY A 44 -2.97 -3.95 -8.00
CA GLY A 44 -3.37 -4.40 -9.32
C GLY A 44 -2.80 -3.51 -10.41
N SER A 45 -2.70 -4.05 -11.62
CA SER A 45 -2.28 -3.30 -12.80
C SER A 45 -2.85 -3.90 -14.07
N PHE A 46 -3.45 -3.06 -14.90
CA PHE A 46 -4.04 -3.47 -16.17
C PHE A 46 -3.87 -2.45 -17.28
N GLU A 47 -3.97 -2.94 -18.50
CA GLU A 47 -3.95 -2.18 -19.73
C GLU A 47 -5.05 -2.72 -20.66
N ILE A 48 -5.84 -1.81 -21.23
CA ILE A 48 -6.96 -2.16 -22.12
C ILE A 48 -6.84 -1.31 -23.37
N ASP A 49 -6.84 -1.95 -24.53
CA ASP A 49 -6.91 -1.25 -25.81
C ASP A 49 -8.33 -0.75 -26.07
N SER A 50 -8.44 0.37 -26.76
CA SER A 50 -9.74 0.93 -27.13
C SER A 50 -10.58 -0.12 -27.89
N LYS A 51 -10.01 -0.84 -28.85
CA LYS A 51 -10.72 -1.88 -29.64
C LYS A 51 -11.42 -2.96 -28.78
N ASP A 52 -10.91 -3.23 -27.57
CA ASP A 52 -11.43 -4.30 -26.70
C ASP A 52 -12.73 -3.89 -25.99
N PHE A 53 -13.04 -2.59 -25.92
CA PHE A 53 -14.36 -2.09 -25.53
C PHE A 53 -15.44 -2.27 -26.62
N ALA A 54 -15.07 -2.70 -27.83
CA ALA A 54 -15.98 -2.81 -28.98
C ALA A 54 -16.28 -4.25 -29.43
N GLY A 55 -15.80 -5.27 -28.71
CA GLY A 55 -15.88 -6.67 -29.12
C GLY A 55 -17.25 -7.33 -28.92
N SER A 56 -17.74 -8.03 -29.97
CA SER A 56 -18.96 -8.87 -30.09
C SER A 56 -20.22 -8.25 -30.72
N GLY A 57 -20.15 -7.06 -31.33
CA GLY A 57 -21.31 -6.43 -31.97
C GLY A 57 -22.27 -5.74 -31.00
N ILE A 58 -21.99 -5.85 -29.70
CA ILE A 58 -22.55 -5.05 -28.61
C ILE A 58 -21.37 -4.30 -27.98
N GLN A 59 -21.48 -2.98 -27.88
CA GLN A 59 -20.43 -2.14 -27.29
C GLN A 59 -20.28 -2.49 -25.81
N GLN A 60 -19.14 -3.05 -25.42
CA GLN A 60 -18.84 -3.40 -24.03
C GLN A 60 -18.48 -2.11 -23.28
N THR A 61 -19.37 -1.67 -22.39
CA THR A 61 -19.24 -0.38 -21.69
C THR A 61 -18.43 -0.46 -20.40
N SER A 62 -18.04 -1.67 -19.98
CA SER A 62 -17.31 -1.91 -18.74
C SER A 62 -16.26 -3.03 -18.82
N PHE A 63 -15.18 -2.85 -18.06
CA PHE A 63 -14.13 -3.84 -17.82
C PHE A 63 -13.97 -4.05 -16.31
N SER A 64 -13.76 -5.29 -15.88
CA SER A 64 -13.59 -5.62 -14.46
C SER A 64 -12.39 -6.52 -14.23
N GLU A 65 -11.63 -6.23 -13.19
CA GLU A 65 -10.48 -7.02 -12.74
C GLU A 65 -10.52 -7.22 -11.23
N GLU A 66 -10.16 -8.41 -10.77
CA GLU A 66 -10.12 -8.77 -9.34
C GLU A 66 -8.67 -9.02 -8.91
N SER A 67 -8.32 -8.57 -7.70
CA SER A 67 -7.03 -8.83 -7.08
C SER A 67 -7.20 -9.17 -5.59
N LYS A 68 -6.40 -10.13 -5.10
CA LYS A 68 -6.41 -10.55 -3.70
C LYS A 68 -5.56 -9.64 -2.83
N ILE A 69 -6.02 -9.39 -1.61
CA ILE A 69 -5.30 -8.60 -0.61
C ILE A 69 -5.11 -9.47 0.63
N GLU A 70 -3.87 -9.93 0.84
CA GLU A 70 -3.55 -10.81 1.97
C GLU A 70 -3.12 -10.04 3.23
N LEU A 71 -2.78 -8.76 3.09
CA LEU A 71 -2.22 -7.95 4.16
C LEU A 71 -3.10 -7.92 5.42
N PHE A 72 -4.42 -7.92 5.26
CA PHE A 72 -5.37 -7.81 6.36
C PHE A 72 -5.83 -9.18 6.91
N ASN A 73 -5.36 -10.29 6.35
CA ASN A 73 -5.69 -11.62 6.87
C ASN A 73 -5.02 -11.88 8.23
N ASP A 74 -3.89 -11.23 8.48
CA ASP A 74 -3.11 -11.39 9.70
C ASP A 74 -3.55 -10.41 10.82
N SER A 75 -3.80 -10.98 12.00
CA SER A 75 -4.28 -10.24 13.17
C SER A 75 -3.28 -9.23 13.74
N PHE A 76 -1.98 -9.43 13.56
CA PHE A 76 -0.95 -8.45 13.91
C PHE A 76 -1.11 -7.21 13.04
N PHE A 77 -1.20 -7.38 11.72
CA PHE A 77 -1.36 -6.28 10.78
C PHE A 77 -2.63 -5.48 11.08
N ARG A 78 -3.79 -6.15 11.20
CA ARG A 78 -5.06 -5.45 11.51
C ARG A 78 -5.02 -4.65 12.82
N ARG A 79 -4.42 -5.20 13.88
CA ARG A 79 -4.38 -4.54 15.20
C ARG A 79 -3.38 -3.40 15.27
N ARG A 80 -2.28 -3.50 14.53
CA ARG A 80 -1.19 -2.51 14.59
C ARG A 80 -1.27 -1.47 13.46
N LEU A 81 -2.19 -1.62 12.50
CA LEU A 81 -2.39 -0.67 11.40
C LEU A 81 -2.91 0.68 11.89
N LYS A 82 -2.17 1.75 11.58
CA LYS A 82 -2.46 3.15 11.92
C LYS A 82 -3.04 3.94 10.75
N LYS A 83 -2.58 3.65 9.53
CA LYS A 83 -2.95 4.37 8.31
C LYS A 83 -2.68 3.50 7.09
N VAL A 84 -3.50 3.66 6.06
CA VAL A 84 -3.24 3.13 4.71
C VAL A 84 -3.18 4.28 3.72
N GLU A 85 -2.24 4.20 2.77
CA GLU A 85 -2.22 5.05 1.58
C GLU A 85 -2.45 4.19 0.35
N LEU A 86 -3.46 4.54 -0.44
CA LEU A 86 -3.72 3.94 -1.73
C LEU A 86 -3.13 4.84 -2.81
N TYR A 87 -2.22 4.30 -3.61
CA TYR A 87 -1.59 5.01 -4.71
C TYR A 87 -2.08 4.46 -6.05
N PHE A 88 -2.38 5.35 -6.98
CA PHE A 88 -2.79 5.03 -8.34
C PHE A 88 -2.01 5.87 -9.35
N GLU A 89 -1.43 5.23 -10.36
CA GLU A 89 -0.94 5.90 -11.58
C GLU A 89 -1.85 5.48 -12.73
N LEU A 90 -2.60 6.43 -13.28
CA LEU A 90 -3.54 6.19 -14.38
C LEU A 90 -3.05 6.86 -15.66
N SER A 91 -3.34 6.28 -16.81
CA SER A 91 -3.15 6.93 -18.11
C SER A 91 -4.31 6.60 -19.03
N ASN A 92 -4.87 7.62 -19.65
CA ASN A 92 -5.93 7.49 -20.65
C ASN A 92 -5.50 8.23 -21.92
N THR A 93 -5.38 7.51 -23.04
CA THR A 93 -5.14 8.13 -24.37
C THR A 93 -6.35 7.97 -25.29
N ILE A 94 -7.46 7.46 -24.73
CA ILE A 94 -8.74 7.35 -25.40
C ILE A 94 -9.48 8.68 -25.22
N ASN A 95 -10.09 9.17 -26.29
CA ASN A 95 -10.91 10.36 -26.32
C ASN A 95 -12.31 10.08 -25.72
N ARG A 96 -12.33 9.41 -24.56
CA ARG A 96 -13.50 9.14 -23.74
C ARG A 96 -13.11 9.25 -22.27
N ALA A 97 -13.98 9.83 -21.47
CA ALA A 97 -13.82 9.87 -20.03
C ALA A 97 -14.31 8.55 -19.42
N TYR A 98 -13.67 8.14 -18.33
CA TYR A 98 -13.97 6.92 -17.61
C TYR A 98 -14.12 7.18 -16.11
N VAL A 99 -14.79 6.26 -15.43
CA VAL A 99 -14.83 6.16 -13.98
C VAL A 99 -14.28 4.80 -13.60
N VAL A 100 -13.25 4.78 -12.75
CA VAL A 100 -12.75 3.55 -12.13
C VAL A 100 -13.43 3.41 -10.77
N GLY A 101 -14.29 2.42 -10.62
CA GLY A 101 -14.82 1.98 -9.33
C GLY A 101 -13.82 1.04 -8.65
N LEU A 102 -13.58 1.28 -7.37
CA LEU A 102 -12.75 0.48 -6.48
C LEU A 102 -13.67 -0.11 -5.43
N TYR A 103 -13.80 -1.43 -5.40
CA TYR A 103 -14.67 -2.12 -4.45
C TYR A 103 -13.83 -3.09 -3.64
N PHE A 104 -13.74 -2.85 -2.34
CA PHE A 104 -12.99 -3.68 -1.40
C PHE A 104 -13.99 -4.60 -0.71
N LEU A 105 -13.77 -5.90 -0.82
CA LEU A 105 -14.70 -6.93 -0.38
C LEU A 105 -14.12 -7.76 0.75
N ASN A 106 -14.97 -8.19 1.66
CA ASN A 106 -14.62 -9.15 2.69
C ASN A 106 -14.67 -10.60 2.17
N LYS A 107 -14.39 -11.56 3.06
CA LYS A 107 -14.43 -13.00 2.76
C LYS A 107 -15.80 -13.55 2.30
N ASN A 108 -16.88 -12.81 2.56
CA ASN A 108 -18.24 -13.19 2.17
C ASN A 108 -18.68 -12.50 0.86
N ASP A 109 -17.76 -11.80 0.18
CA ASP A 109 -18.04 -10.96 -0.99
C ASP A 109 -18.95 -9.73 -0.71
N ASP A 110 -19.04 -9.29 0.55
CA ASP A 110 -19.70 -8.02 0.87
C ASP A 110 -18.72 -6.85 0.64
N ILE A 111 -19.18 -5.78 0.01
CA ILE A 111 -18.41 -4.54 -0.12
C ILE A 111 -18.30 -3.87 1.25
N VAL A 112 -17.07 -3.78 1.77
CA VAL A 112 -16.78 -3.12 3.07
C VAL A 112 -16.26 -1.70 2.91
N TYR A 113 -15.64 -1.39 1.77
CA TYR A 113 -15.19 -0.04 1.43
C TYR A 113 -15.25 0.14 -0.09
N SER A 114 -15.57 1.35 -0.53
CA SER A 114 -15.58 1.65 -1.96
C SER A 114 -15.20 3.10 -2.24
N GLN A 115 -14.65 3.31 -3.43
CA GLN A 115 -14.25 4.62 -3.92
C GLN A 115 -14.37 4.65 -5.44
N SER A 116 -14.47 5.85 -6.03
CA SER A 116 -14.39 6.03 -7.47
C SER A 116 -13.36 7.08 -7.87
N LEU A 117 -12.71 6.86 -9.01
CA LEU A 117 -11.74 7.77 -9.60
C LEU A 117 -12.25 8.22 -10.98
N SER A 118 -12.59 9.50 -11.11
CA SER A 118 -12.93 10.10 -12.40
C SER A 118 -11.67 10.37 -13.22
N ILE A 119 -11.66 9.89 -14.46
CA ILE A 119 -10.57 10.03 -15.43
C ILE A 119 -11.11 10.75 -16.66
N PRO A 120 -10.63 11.97 -16.97
CA PRO A 120 -11.12 12.72 -18.12
C PRO A 120 -10.68 12.08 -19.45
N ALA A 121 -11.35 12.48 -20.53
CA ALA A 121 -10.93 12.15 -21.89
C ALA A 121 -9.61 12.85 -22.24
N TYR A 122 -8.76 12.17 -23.01
CA TYR A 122 -7.51 12.75 -23.51
C TYR A 122 -7.29 12.36 -24.96
N THR A 123 -6.89 13.33 -25.77
CA THR A 123 -6.75 13.19 -27.23
C THR A 123 -5.30 13.06 -27.70
N PHE A 124 -4.32 13.46 -26.88
CA PHE A 124 -2.91 13.52 -27.29
C PHE A 124 -1.95 13.16 -26.15
N GLY A 125 -0.95 12.34 -26.45
CA GLY A 125 0.14 11.95 -25.55
C GLY A 125 -0.28 10.99 -24.43
N GLU A 126 0.70 10.34 -23.77
CA GLU A 126 0.44 9.69 -22.48
C GLU A 126 0.26 10.77 -21.42
N ASN A 127 -0.88 10.76 -20.73
CA ASN A 127 -1.08 11.59 -19.55
C ASN A 127 -1.11 10.73 -18.31
N LYS A 128 -0.07 10.85 -17.47
CA LYS A 128 -0.01 10.17 -16.18
C LYS A 128 -0.72 11.00 -15.14
N ILE A 129 -1.75 10.42 -14.53
CA ILE A 129 -2.57 11.04 -13.49
C ILE A 129 -2.28 10.28 -12.19
N PRO A 130 -1.30 10.73 -11.39
CA PRO A 130 -1.09 10.16 -10.06
C PRO A 130 -2.24 10.59 -9.13
N LYS A 131 -2.74 9.64 -8.34
CA LYS A 131 -3.70 9.89 -7.26
C LYS A 131 -3.25 9.15 -6.02
N THR A 132 -3.38 9.79 -4.86
CA THR A 132 -3.08 9.19 -3.57
C THR A 132 -4.22 9.48 -2.62
N ASP A 133 -4.75 8.44 -2.00
CA ASP A 133 -5.79 8.54 -1.00
C ASP A 133 -5.32 7.99 0.34
N ILE A 134 -5.59 8.76 1.40
CA ILE A 134 -5.19 8.43 2.76
C ILE A 134 -6.40 7.95 3.55
N ILE A 135 -6.32 6.72 4.07
CA ILE A 135 -7.39 6.08 4.83
C ILE A 135 -6.98 5.96 6.30
N VAL A 136 -7.79 6.54 7.17
CA VAL A 136 -7.66 6.57 8.63
C VAL A 136 -9.03 6.46 9.30
N GLY A 137 -9.06 6.28 10.62
CA GLY A 137 -10.29 6.31 11.41
C GLY A 137 -11.29 5.20 11.05
N SER A 138 -12.58 5.52 11.00
CA SER A 138 -13.64 4.52 10.76
C SER A 138 -13.52 3.81 9.41
N SER A 139 -13.10 4.52 8.35
CA SER A 139 -12.87 3.91 7.04
C SER A 139 -11.71 2.91 7.06
N LEU A 140 -10.71 3.14 7.92
CA LEU A 140 -9.63 2.17 8.12
C LEU A 140 -10.14 0.90 8.82
N GLU A 141 -11.04 1.04 9.81
CA GLU A 141 -11.64 -0.13 10.46
C GLU A 141 -12.46 -0.98 9.50
N GLN A 142 -13.18 -0.35 8.56
CA GLN A 142 -13.88 -1.06 7.48
C GLN A 142 -12.90 -1.74 6.52
N LEU A 143 -11.83 -1.04 6.13
CA LEU A 143 -10.83 -1.56 5.19
C LEU A 143 -10.10 -2.81 5.72
N LYS A 144 -9.93 -2.94 7.05
CA LYS A 144 -9.29 -4.10 7.70
C LYS A 144 -10.02 -5.43 7.47
N GLU A 145 -11.28 -5.41 7.03
CA GLU A 145 -12.05 -6.62 6.71
C GLU A 145 -11.82 -7.10 5.26
N THR A 146 -11.03 -6.37 4.48
CA THR A 146 -10.83 -6.65 3.06
C THR A 146 -9.97 -7.90 2.84
N THR A 147 -10.43 -8.78 1.93
CA THR A 147 -9.66 -9.92 1.41
C THR A 147 -9.36 -9.79 -0.08
N LYS A 148 -10.10 -8.95 -0.80
CA LYS A 148 -9.91 -8.69 -2.23
C LYS A 148 -10.44 -7.33 -2.66
N ILE A 149 -9.96 -6.86 -3.81
CA ILE A 149 -10.42 -5.65 -4.47
C ILE A 149 -10.89 -5.97 -5.89
N ILE A 150 -12.00 -5.36 -6.30
CA ILE A 150 -12.48 -5.35 -7.67
C ILE A 150 -12.31 -3.94 -8.24
N PHE A 151 -11.62 -3.86 -9.36
CA PHE A 151 -11.51 -2.66 -10.19
C PHE A 151 -12.55 -2.75 -11.30
N ASN A 152 -13.41 -1.74 -11.41
CA ASN A 152 -14.44 -1.70 -12.44
C ASN A 152 -14.32 -0.40 -13.24
N LEU A 153 -13.87 -0.51 -14.48
CA LEU A 153 -13.72 0.60 -15.39
C LEU A 153 -15.00 0.76 -16.20
N ASN A 154 -15.68 1.89 -16.03
CA ASN A 154 -16.93 2.20 -16.73
C ASN A 154 -16.76 3.46 -17.57
N GLN A 155 -17.36 3.49 -18.77
CA GLN A 155 -17.43 4.72 -19.55
C GLN A 155 -18.26 5.78 -18.80
N SER A 156 -17.76 7.02 -18.74
CA SER A 156 -18.52 8.14 -18.16
C SER A 156 -19.72 8.48 -19.06
N PRO A 157 -20.90 8.82 -18.51
CA PRO A 157 -22.11 9.11 -19.28
C PRO A 157 -22.08 10.46 -20.04
N GLN A 158 -20.96 11.17 -20.09
CA GLN A 158 -20.88 12.49 -20.74
C GLN A 158 -20.96 12.37 -22.28
N PHE A 159 -21.68 13.33 -22.87
CA PHE A 159 -22.25 13.37 -24.22
C PHE A 159 -21.51 12.63 -25.35
N THR A 160 -22.25 11.73 -26.00
CA THR A 160 -21.86 10.90 -27.14
C THR A 160 -21.91 11.69 -28.46
N SER A 161 -20.77 12.17 -28.95
CA SER A 161 -20.55 12.50 -30.38
C SER A 161 -19.08 12.42 -30.78
N ILE A 162 -18.22 11.86 -29.94
CA ILE A 162 -16.79 11.78 -30.22
C ILE A 162 -16.49 10.42 -30.86
N PRO A 163 -15.93 10.39 -32.08
CA PRO A 163 -15.53 9.15 -32.73
C PRO A 163 -14.47 8.46 -31.87
N PHE A 164 -14.61 7.14 -31.77
CA PHE A 164 -13.67 6.33 -31.04
C PHE A 164 -12.29 6.42 -31.69
N ASN A 165 -11.29 6.89 -30.98
CA ASN A 165 -9.92 6.87 -31.45
C ASN A 165 -9.21 5.57 -31.02
N GLN A 166 -8.14 5.26 -31.72
CA GLN A 166 -7.15 4.32 -31.20
C GLN A 166 -6.55 4.93 -29.93
N GLY A 167 -6.42 4.13 -28.88
CA GLY A 167 -5.91 4.57 -27.60
C GLY A 167 -5.88 3.43 -26.60
N LYS A 168 -5.36 3.72 -25.41
CA LYS A 168 -5.26 2.76 -24.32
C LYS A 168 -5.64 3.39 -22.99
N PHE A 169 -6.23 2.59 -22.13
CA PHE A 169 -6.33 2.89 -20.71
C PHE A 169 -5.33 2.03 -19.94
N LYS A 170 -4.55 2.63 -19.05
CA LYS A 170 -3.57 1.94 -18.20
C LYS A 170 -3.79 2.35 -16.75
N MET A 171 -3.64 1.39 -15.84
CA MET A 171 -3.63 1.65 -14.40
C MET A 171 -2.55 0.81 -13.72
N LYS A 172 -1.87 1.43 -12.76
CA LYS A 172 -1.05 0.78 -11.75
C LYS A 172 -1.52 1.23 -10.38
N SER A 173 -1.57 0.32 -9.43
CA SER A 173 -2.01 0.64 -8.07
C SER A 173 -1.20 -0.07 -7.01
N GLY A 174 -1.05 0.59 -5.86
CA GLY A 174 -0.30 0.09 -4.72
C GLY A 174 -0.94 0.54 -3.41
N LEU A 175 -0.61 -0.19 -2.35
CA LEU A 175 -1.05 0.06 -0.99
C LEU A 175 0.19 0.18 -0.09
N THR A 176 0.26 1.28 0.66
CA THR A 176 1.26 1.47 1.71
C THR A 176 0.57 1.44 3.08
N ALA A 177 0.92 0.48 3.92
CA ALA A 177 0.39 0.32 5.26
C ALA A 177 1.42 0.78 6.31
N TYR A 178 0.97 1.65 7.21
CA TYR A 178 1.77 2.18 8.31
C TYR A 178 1.30 1.53 9.61
N LEU A 179 2.22 0.88 10.31
CA LEU A 179 1.94 0.18 11.56
C LEU A 179 2.58 0.90 12.75
N VAL A 180 2.09 0.62 13.94
CA VAL A 180 2.71 1.01 15.21
C VAL A 180 2.85 -0.21 16.11
N VAL A 181 4.07 -0.45 16.58
CA VAL A 181 4.38 -1.45 17.59
C VAL A 181 4.91 -0.71 18.82
N GLU A 182 4.20 -0.92 19.92
CA GLU A 182 4.47 -0.47 21.28
C GLU A 182 4.34 -1.71 22.17
#